data_AF-J5RBQ6-F1
#
_entry.id   AF-J5RBQ6-F1
#
_cell.length_a   1.000
_cell.length_b   1.000
_cell.length_c   1.000
_cell.angle_alpha   90.00
_cell.angle_beta   90.00
_cell.angle_gamma   90.00
#
_symmetry.space_group_name_H-M   'P 1'
#
loop_
_entity.id
_entity.type
_entity.pdbx_description
1 polymer ?
#
loop_
_entity_poly.entity_id
_entity_poly.type
_entity_poly.pdbx_seq_one_letter_code
_entity_poly.pdbx_strand_id
1 'polypeptide(L)'
;MPLPAVEAVVKKWGEVYESELQFLQDTGATEGYVQIFENRGAMMGASAPHPHGQVWTLDYVPDEVSTELEHFRQYAETHKAPAVEGTTTAPEGGKSCCNGGVCAEVPAGQTPNRDGHACLLCTYAAAEYLDKSRIVVQNEHWLALVPFWAVWPYETLVLPYRRHIPNLSQLTAAESTSLAEVLQALLVRYDGLFSCPFPYSMGVHQSPLSDTEGLSHVHFHFYPPLLRSATVRKFLVGFEMLGEVQRDLSPEQAAEKLRAVSATHYLDQ
;
A
#
# COMPACT_ATOMS: atom_id res chain seq x y z
N MET A 1 2.75 -4.87 19.02
CA MET A 1 4.23 -4.70 19.16
C MET A 1 4.51 -3.23 19.45
N PRO A 2 5.52 -2.89 20.29
CA PRO A 2 5.97 -1.51 20.46
C PRO A 2 6.42 -0.91 19.11
N LEU A 3 6.30 0.41 18.95
CA LEU A 3 6.61 1.08 17.69
C LEU A 3 8.03 0.78 17.16
N PRO A 4 9.11 0.79 17.98
CA PRO A 4 10.46 0.45 17.48
C PRO A 4 10.59 -0.95 16.88
N ALA A 5 9.77 -1.90 17.33
CA ALA A 5 9.76 -3.25 16.75
C ALA A 5 9.04 -3.27 15.39
N VAL A 6 7.99 -2.47 15.22
CA VAL A 6 7.31 -2.31 13.92
C VAL A 6 8.24 -1.61 12.92
N GLU A 7 8.96 -0.57 13.35
CA GLU A 7 9.98 0.11 12.53
C GLU A 7 11.07 -0.85 12.05
N ALA A 8 11.55 -1.72 12.94
CA ALA A 8 12.55 -2.73 12.58
C ALA A 8 12.03 -3.70 11.50
N VAL A 9 10.75 -4.08 11.55
CA VAL A 9 10.11 -4.92 10.52
C VAL A 9 10.01 -4.17 9.20
N VAL A 10 9.53 -2.92 9.19
CA VAL A 10 9.44 -2.10 7.98
C VAL A 10 10.81 -1.94 7.32
N LYS A 11 11.83 -1.63 8.11
CA LYS A 11 13.21 -1.54 7.62
C LYS A 11 13.65 -2.87 7.01
N LYS A 12 13.32 -3.99 7.66
CA LYS A 12 13.70 -5.31 7.18
C LYS A 12 13.03 -5.66 5.85
N TRP A 13 11.79 -5.25 5.63
CA TRP A 13 11.13 -5.41 4.33
C TRP A 13 11.87 -4.67 3.22
N GLY A 14 12.32 -3.43 3.47
CA GLY A 14 13.14 -2.67 2.52
C GLY A 14 14.48 -3.37 2.20
N GLU A 15 15.19 -3.83 3.23
CA GLU A 15 16.46 -4.56 3.09
C GLU A 15 16.29 -5.87 2.31
N VAL A 16 15.26 -6.65 2.61
CA VAL A 16 15.00 -7.92 1.91
C VAL A 16 14.60 -7.67 0.46
N TYR A 17 13.73 -6.69 0.19
CA TYR A 17 13.38 -6.32 -1.17
C TYR A 17 14.60 -5.94 -2.01
N GLU A 18 15.48 -5.09 -1.48
CA GLU A 18 16.71 -4.68 -2.17
C GLU A 18 17.64 -5.88 -2.44
N SER A 19 17.84 -6.74 -1.43
CA SER A 19 18.67 -7.94 -1.55
C SER A 19 18.15 -8.92 -2.60
N GLU A 20 16.86 -9.22 -2.59
CA GLU A 20 16.25 -10.17 -3.52
C GLU A 20 16.17 -9.62 -4.95
N LEU A 21 15.97 -8.30 -5.11
CA LEU A 21 16.02 -7.64 -6.41
C LEU A 21 17.44 -7.67 -7.00
N GLN A 22 18.47 -7.44 -6.17
CA GLN A 22 19.87 -7.57 -6.59
C GLN A 22 20.19 -9.01 -6.98
N PHE A 23 19.69 -10.00 -6.24
CA PHE A 23 19.85 -11.41 -6.59
C PHE A 23 19.29 -11.72 -7.98
N LEU A 24 18.07 -11.25 -8.30
CA LEU A 24 17.49 -11.41 -9.64
C LEU A 24 18.38 -10.78 -10.72
N GLN A 25 18.89 -9.57 -10.49
CA GLN A 25 19.80 -8.89 -11.43
C GLN A 25 21.10 -9.67 -11.65
N ASP A 26 21.69 -10.22 -10.58
CA ASP A 26 22.93 -10.98 -10.63
C ASP A 26 22.78 -12.30 -11.41
N THR A 27 21.57 -12.87 -11.43
CA THR A 27 21.26 -14.04 -12.27
C THR A 27 21.08 -13.70 -13.75
N GLY A 28 21.08 -12.41 -14.12
CA GLY A 28 20.81 -11.93 -15.47
C GLY A 28 19.34 -11.94 -15.85
N ALA A 29 18.43 -12.01 -14.86
CA ALA A 29 16.99 -11.93 -15.10
C ALA A 29 16.62 -10.55 -15.68
N THR A 30 15.73 -10.53 -16.67
CA THR A 30 15.16 -9.30 -17.24
C THR A 30 13.76 -9.02 -16.71
N GLU A 31 13.16 -10.01 -16.04
CA GLU A 31 11.85 -9.97 -15.40
C GLU A 31 11.99 -10.55 -13.99
N GLY A 32 11.09 -10.17 -13.10
CA GLY A 32 11.05 -10.74 -11.76
C GLY A 32 10.36 -9.86 -10.74
N TYR A 33 9.98 -10.48 -9.62
CA TYR A 33 9.20 -9.85 -8.58
C TYR A 33 9.52 -10.35 -7.19
N VAL A 34 9.44 -9.46 -6.19
CA VAL A 34 9.62 -9.80 -4.78
C VAL A 34 8.31 -9.51 -4.03
N GLN A 35 7.54 -10.56 -3.78
CA GLN A 35 6.26 -10.46 -3.08
C GLN A 35 6.46 -10.60 -1.57
N ILE A 36 6.25 -9.52 -0.83
CA ILE A 36 6.19 -9.52 0.64
C ILE A 36 4.72 -9.62 1.05
N PHE A 37 4.39 -10.54 1.96
CA PHE A 37 3.02 -10.74 2.45
C PHE A 37 2.96 -11.36 3.85
N GLU A 38 1.82 -11.23 4.52
CA GLU A 38 1.51 -11.88 5.80
C GLU A 38 0.11 -12.47 5.76
N ASN A 39 -0.05 -13.67 6.31
CA ASN A 39 -1.35 -14.25 6.62
C ASN A 39 -1.51 -14.31 8.14
N ARG A 40 -2.42 -13.51 8.68
CA ARG A 40 -2.69 -13.43 10.12
C ARG A 40 -3.97 -14.18 10.49
N GLY A 41 -3.81 -15.14 11.40
CA GLY A 41 -4.91 -15.92 11.98
C GLY A 41 -5.30 -17.13 11.15
N ALA A 42 -5.77 -18.19 11.82
CA ALA A 42 -6.12 -19.46 11.19
C ALA A 42 -7.19 -19.34 10.09
N MET A 43 -8.05 -18.30 10.19
CA MET A 43 -9.06 -17.99 9.18
C MET A 43 -8.47 -17.68 7.80
N MET A 44 -7.22 -17.17 7.77
CA MET A 44 -6.48 -16.80 6.56
C MET A 44 -5.42 -17.83 6.17
N GLY A 45 -5.50 -19.04 6.73
CA GLY A 45 -4.58 -20.13 6.39
C GLY A 45 -3.25 -20.12 7.16
N ALA A 46 -3.08 -19.24 8.15
CA ALA A 46 -1.91 -19.28 9.03
C ALA A 46 -1.90 -20.58 9.85
N SER A 47 -0.90 -21.44 9.62
CA SER A 47 -0.75 -22.74 10.30
C SER A 47 0.06 -22.65 11.59
N ALA A 48 0.87 -21.59 11.76
CA ALA A 48 1.66 -21.33 12.96
C ALA A 48 1.13 -20.09 13.70
N PRO A 49 0.99 -20.13 15.04
CA PRO A 49 0.48 -18.99 15.82
C PRO A 49 1.54 -17.90 16.07
N HIS A 50 2.81 -18.16 15.76
CA HIS A 50 3.89 -17.19 15.90
C HIS A 50 3.75 -16.05 14.87
N PRO A 51 3.88 -14.76 15.26
CA PRO A 51 3.84 -13.64 14.31
C PRO A 51 4.97 -13.72 13.29
N HIS A 52 4.65 -13.85 12.00
CA HIS A 52 5.63 -13.89 10.91
C HIS A 52 5.01 -13.40 9.60
N GLY A 53 5.87 -12.90 8.71
CA GLY A 53 5.54 -12.67 7.30
C GLY A 53 6.30 -13.64 6.40
N GLN A 54 6.08 -13.52 5.09
CA GLN A 54 6.68 -14.33 4.05
C GLN A 54 7.19 -13.42 2.93
N VAL A 55 8.24 -13.87 2.24
CA VAL A 55 8.76 -13.22 1.04
C VAL A 55 8.99 -14.27 -0.02
N TRP A 56 8.42 -14.08 -1.20
CA TRP A 56 8.63 -14.93 -2.36
C TRP A 56 9.32 -14.13 -3.46
N THR A 57 10.46 -14.64 -3.94
CA THR A 57 11.20 -14.11 -5.07
C THR A 57 10.86 -14.93 -6.30
N LEU A 58 10.38 -14.25 -7.35
CA LEU A 58 9.82 -14.84 -8.55
C LEU A 58 10.59 -14.37 -9.78
N ASP A 59 10.75 -15.24 -10.77
CA ASP A 59 11.38 -14.96 -12.07
C ASP A 59 10.39 -14.41 -13.12
N TYR A 60 9.17 -14.07 -12.68
CA TYR A 60 8.12 -13.43 -13.47
C TYR A 60 7.36 -12.40 -12.61
N VAL A 61 6.58 -11.53 -13.24
CA VAL A 61 5.66 -10.60 -12.57
C VAL A 61 4.29 -11.28 -12.38
N PRO A 62 3.77 -11.43 -11.16
CA PRO A 62 2.46 -12.06 -10.90
C PRO A 62 1.29 -11.36 -11.58
N ASP A 63 0.21 -12.11 -11.84
CA ASP A 63 -0.96 -11.65 -12.60
C ASP A 63 -1.58 -10.34 -12.09
N GLU A 64 -1.79 -10.21 -10.78
CA GLU A 64 -2.38 -9.01 -10.16
C GLU A 64 -1.49 -7.78 -10.38
N VAL A 65 -0.19 -7.93 -10.14
CA VAL A 65 0.78 -6.84 -10.30
C VAL A 65 1.00 -6.49 -11.77
N SER A 66 1.03 -7.49 -12.66
CA SER A 66 1.14 -7.28 -14.10
C SER A 66 -0.08 -6.52 -14.64
N THR A 67 -1.27 -6.91 -14.21
CA THR A 67 -2.53 -6.23 -14.56
C THR A 67 -2.53 -4.80 -14.05
N GLU A 68 -2.12 -4.58 -12.79
CA GLU A 68 -2.03 -3.24 -12.20
C GLU A 68 -1.04 -2.34 -12.97
N LEU A 69 0.15 -2.85 -13.27
CA LEU A 69 1.19 -2.11 -13.99
C LEU A 69 0.73 -1.69 -15.39
N GLU A 70 -0.02 -2.55 -16.07
CA GLU A 70 -0.60 -2.21 -17.37
C GLU A 70 -1.61 -1.06 -17.27
N HIS A 71 -2.46 -1.06 -16.24
CA HIS A 71 -3.37 0.07 -15.99
C HIS A 71 -2.63 1.35 -15.59
N PHE A 72 -1.53 1.25 -14.84
CA PHE A 72 -0.67 2.40 -14.54
C PHE A 72 -0.05 2.99 -15.80
N ARG A 73 0.42 2.14 -16.73
CA ARG A 73 0.94 2.56 -18.03
C ARG A 73 -0.12 3.27 -18.86
N GLN A 74 -1.30 2.66 -19.01
CA GLN A 74 -2.41 3.27 -19.75
C GLN A 74 -2.84 4.62 -19.14
N TYR A 75 -2.85 4.73 -17.81
CA TYR A 75 -3.13 5.99 -17.14
C TYR A 75 -2.06 7.04 -17.43
N ALA A 76 -0.77 6.68 -17.32
CA ALA A 76 0.36 7.54 -17.62
C ALA A 76 0.37 8.07 -19.06
N GLU A 77 -0.07 7.27 -20.04
CA GLU A 77 -0.17 7.66 -21.45
C GLU A 77 -1.36 8.59 -21.74
N THR A 78 -2.46 8.41 -21.02
CA THR A 78 -3.73 9.12 -21.28
C THR A 78 -3.92 10.38 -20.43
N HIS A 79 -3.14 10.53 -19.34
CA HIS A 79 -3.25 11.64 -18.40
C HIS A 79 -1.97 12.47 -18.37
N LYS A 80 -2.13 13.78 -18.19
CA LYS A 80 -0.98 14.66 -18.02
C LYS A 80 -0.50 14.61 -16.57
N ALA A 81 0.81 14.53 -16.40
CA ALA A 81 1.41 14.79 -15.11
C ALA A 81 1.00 16.17 -14.60
N PRO A 82 0.73 16.30 -13.29
CA PRO A 82 0.49 17.61 -12.67
C PRO A 82 1.70 18.52 -12.89
N ALA A 83 1.43 19.80 -13.18
CA ALA A 83 2.50 20.78 -13.33
C ALA A 83 3.14 21.05 -11.95
N VAL A 84 4.43 20.77 -11.81
CA VAL A 84 5.18 21.14 -10.61
C VAL A 84 5.56 22.62 -10.72
N GLU A 85 4.77 23.50 -10.10
CA GLU A 85 5.10 24.93 -10.03
C GLU A 85 6.47 25.13 -9.38
N GLY A 86 7.39 25.78 -10.10
CA GLY A 86 8.76 26.06 -9.64
C GLY A 86 9.88 25.26 -10.32
N THR A 87 9.57 24.37 -11.26
CA THR A 87 10.59 23.73 -12.11
C THR A 87 10.77 24.51 -13.42
N THR A 88 11.82 25.32 -13.51
CA THR A 88 12.33 25.76 -14.81
C THR A 88 12.74 24.53 -15.60
N THR A 89 12.15 24.36 -16.78
CA THR A 89 12.48 23.36 -17.80
C THR A 89 13.93 22.87 -17.71
N ALA A 90 14.13 21.59 -17.44
CA ALA A 90 15.46 20.98 -17.53
C ALA A 90 15.92 21.00 -19.01
N PRO A 91 17.15 21.47 -19.31
CA PRO A 91 17.71 21.35 -20.64
C PRO A 91 18.02 19.88 -20.96
N GLU A 92 18.10 19.55 -22.25
CA GLU A 92 18.49 18.23 -22.77
C GLU A 92 19.70 17.64 -22.00
N GLY A 93 19.49 16.53 -21.29
CA GLY A 93 20.51 15.86 -20.49
C GLY A 93 20.01 15.55 -19.08
N GLY A 94 19.48 14.34 -18.91
CA GLY A 94 18.81 13.88 -17.70
C GLY A 94 19.54 14.22 -16.40
N LYS A 95 18.81 14.93 -15.51
CA LYS A 95 19.06 14.98 -14.06
C LYS A 95 17.73 15.22 -13.36
N SER A 96 17.32 14.14 -12.70
CA SER A 96 16.19 13.93 -11.79
C SER A 96 15.75 15.15 -10.95
N CYS A 97 14.43 15.37 -10.89
CA CYS A 97 13.79 16.22 -9.88
C CYS A 97 13.92 15.66 -8.44
N CYS A 98 14.57 14.51 -8.25
CA CYS A 98 14.70 13.81 -6.98
C CYS A 98 16.14 13.86 -6.45
N ASN A 99 16.75 15.05 -6.35
CA ASN A 99 18.04 15.25 -5.69
C ASN A 99 17.85 15.91 -4.31
N GLY A 100 17.24 15.18 -3.37
CA GLY A 100 17.30 15.45 -1.93
C GLY A 100 16.88 16.84 -1.43
N GLY A 101 16.29 17.68 -2.28
CA GLY A 101 15.80 19.01 -1.95
C GLY A 101 14.31 18.96 -1.63
N VAL A 102 13.91 19.70 -0.61
CA VAL A 102 12.50 19.91 -0.25
C VAL A 102 11.81 20.54 -1.47
N CYS A 103 11.08 19.73 -2.23
CA CYS A 103 10.14 20.26 -3.21
C CYS A 103 9.14 21.13 -2.44
N ALA A 104 8.94 22.36 -2.91
CA ALA A 104 7.87 23.25 -2.43
C ALA A 104 6.56 22.46 -2.30
N GLU A 105 5.68 22.82 -1.36
CA GLU A 105 4.45 22.10 -0.99
C GLU A 105 3.60 21.68 -2.21
N VAL A 106 3.96 20.56 -2.86
CA VAL A 106 3.14 19.95 -3.89
C VAL A 106 1.92 19.43 -3.14
N PRO A 107 0.69 19.85 -3.51
CA PRO A 107 -0.51 19.28 -2.92
C PRO A 107 -0.42 17.76 -3.00
N ALA A 108 -0.80 17.08 -1.92
CA ALA A 108 -0.97 15.64 -1.86
C ALA A 108 -1.37 15.05 -3.22
N GLY A 109 -0.58 14.11 -3.73
CA GLY A 109 -0.91 13.35 -4.93
C GLY A 109 -0.83 14.08 -6.28
N GLN A 110 -0.20 15.26 -6.31
CA GLN A 110 0.18 15.94 -7.56
C GLN A 110 1.66 15.73 -7.95
N THR A 111 2.33 14.73 -7.37
CA THR A 111 3.71 14.42 -7.73
C THR A 111 3.73 13.57 -9.00
N PRO A 112 4.40 14.02 -10.08
CA PRO A 112 4.67 13.14 -11.21
C PRO A 112 5.57 11.99 -10.74
N ASN A 113 5.57 10.90 -11.51
CA ASN A 113 6.58 9.87 -11.31
C ASN A 113 7.98 10.37 -11.69
N ARG A 114 9.00 9.52 -11.53
CA ARG A 114 10.40 9.86 -11.80
C ARG A 114 10.64 10.44 -13.21
N ASP A 115 9.91 9.94 -14.20
CA ASP A 115 10.09 10.31 -15.62
C ASP A 115 9.10 11.38 -16.08
N GLY A 116 8.35 11.99 -15.16
CA GLY A 116 7.42 13.08 -15.47
C GLY A 116 6.05 12.61 -15.97
N HIS A 117 5.71 11.33 -15.82
CA HIS A 117 4.41 10.77 -16.16
C HIS A 117 3.39 10.93 -15.02
N ALA A 118 2.11 10.88 -15.37
CA ALA A 118 1.03 10.87 -14.40
C ALA A 118 1.03 9.55 -13.62
N CYS A 119 0.96 9.63 -12.28
CA CYS A 119 0.79 8.46 -11.43
C CYS A 119 -0.68 8.32 -11.01
N LEU A 120 -1.29 7.16 -11.31
CA LEU A 120 -2.68 6.86 -10.96
C LEU A 120 -2.89 6.92 -9.44
N LEU A 121 -2.07 6.21 -8.66
CA LEU A 121 -2.23 6.15 -7.21
C LEU A 121 -1.89 7.47 -6.51
N CYS A 122 -0.99 8.28 -7.06
CA CYS A 122 -0.81 9.65 -6.56
C CYS A 122 -2.08 10.46 -6.78
N THR A 123 -2.66 10.43 -7.99
CA THR A 123 -3.91 11.15 -8.29
C THR A 123 -5.05 10.67 -7.37
N TYR A 124 -5.16 9.37 -7.17
CA TYR A 124 -6.15 8.78 -6.27
C TYR A 124 -5.95 9.23 -4.82
N ALA A 125 -4.72 9.18 -4.31
CA ALA A 125 -4.40 9.63 -2.97
C ALA A 125 -4.69 11.13 -2.77
N ALA A 126 -4.50 11.96 -3.80
CA ALA A 126 -4.90 13.38 -3.79
C ALA A 126 -6.40 13.52 -3.56
N ALA A 127 -7.19 12.80 -4.35
CA ALA A 127 -8.65 12.84 -4.29
C ALA A 127 -9.15 12.39 -2.91
N GLU A 128 -8.61 11.30 -2.39
CA GLU A 128 -8.98 10.79 -1.06
C GLU A 128 -8.56 11.75 0.07
N TYR A 129 -7.41 12.40 -0.04
CA TYR A 129 -6.97 13.42 0.92
C TYR A 129 -7.89 14.64 0.95
N LEU A 130 -8.47 15.02 -0.20
CA LEU A 130 -9.44 16.12 -0.28
C LEU A 130 -10.82 15.72 0.25
N ASP A 131 -11.32 14.53 -0.12
CA ASP A 131 -12.64 14.03 0.27
C ASP A 131 -12.71 13.58 1.74
N LYS A 132 -11.65 12.93 2.24
CA LYS A 132 -11.48 12.40 3.61
C LYS A 132 -12.49 11.35 4.06
N SER A 133 -13.57 11.13 3.31
CA SER A 133 -14.68 10.24 3.69
C SER A 133 -14.23 8.80 3.97
N ARG A 134 -13.21 8.32 3.24
CA ARG A 134 -12.69 6.95 3.32
C ARG A 134 -11.34 6.79 4.05
N ILE A 135 -10.72 7.88 4.50
CA ILE A 135 -9.44 7.82 5.24
C ILE A 135 -9.68 7.28 6.66
N VAL A 136 -8.97 6.23 7.06
CA VAL A 136 -9.04 5.63 8.40
C VAL A 136 -7.98 6.20 9.32
N VAL A 137 -6.73 6.22 8.86
CA VAL A 137 -5.59 6.80 9.58
C VAL A 137 -4.78 7.61 8.58
N GLN A 138 -4.25 8.74 9.04
CA GLN A 138 -3.35 9.57 8.28
C GLN A 138 -2.24 10.08 9.19
N ASN A 139 -1.02 10.15 8.67
CA ASN A 139 0.08 10.92 9.25
C ASN A 139 0.78 11.75 8.17
N GLU A 140 2.02 12.18 8.41
CA GLU A 140 2.74 13.11 7.54
C GLU A 140 2.92 12.58 6.11
N HIS A 141 3.25 11.28 5.97
CA HIS A 141 3.64 10.70 4.68
C HIS A 141 2.63 9.68 4.12
N TRP A 142 1.81 9.08 4.97
CA TRP A 142 0.96 7.94 4.60
C TRP A 142 -0.53 8.16 4.86
N LEU A 143 -1.35 7.57 3.99
CA LEU A 143 -2.78 7.35 4.21
C LEU A 143 -3.03 5.86 4.37
N ALA A 144 -3.84 5.49 5.35
CA ALA A 144 -4.55 4.22 5.39
C ALA A 144 -6.03 4.52 5.20
N LEU A 145 -6.64 3.98 4.14
CA LEU A 145 -8.00 4.26 3.73
C LEU A 145 -8.73 3.00 3.30
N VAL A 146 -10.06 3.01 3.29
CA VAL A 146 -10.86 1.97 2.63
C VAL A 146 -11.00 2.35 1.17
N PRO A 147 -10.43 1.61 0.21
CA PRO A 147 -10.46 2.05 -1.18
C PRO A 147 -11.88 2.11 -1.72
N PHE A 148 -12.15 3.02 -2.66
CA PHE A 148 -13.49 3.16 -3.28
C PHE A 148 -13.98 1.84 -3.88
N TRP A 149 -13.05 1.05 -4.43
CA TRP A 149 -13.30 -0.26 -5.06
C TRP A 149 -13.15 -1.45 -4.10
N ALA A 150 -13.11 -1.23 -2.78
CA ALA A 150 -12.94 -2.28 -1.78
C ALA A 150 -13.89 -3.47 -2.01
N VAL A 151 -13.35 -4.69 -1.98
CA VAL A 151 -14.11 -5.94 -2.08
C VAL A 151 -14.40 -6.51 -0.70
N TRP A 152 -13.39 -6.54 0.17
CA TRP A 152 -13.52 -7.05 1.53
C TRP A 152 -14.22 -6.03 2.44
N PRO A 153 -14.95 -6.48 3.49
CA PRO A 153 -15.82 -5.58 4.27
C PRO A 153 -15.10 -4.40 4.91
N TYR A 154 -13.89 -4.65 5.40
CA TYR A 154 -13.01 -3.65 6.02
C TYR A 154 -11.66 -3.64 5.31
N GLU A 155 -11.66 -3.83 3.99
CA GLU A 155 -10.45 -3.72 3.16
C GLU A 155 -9.77 -2.37 3.39
N THR A 156 -8.44 -2.35 3.45
CA THR A 156 -7.72 -1.08 3.45
C THR A 156 -6.53 -1.09 2.52
N LEU A 157 -6.30 0.06 1.90
CA LEU A 157 -5.12 0.41 1.13
C LEU A 157 -4.27 1.38 1.97
N VAL A 158 -2.98 1.07 2.13
CA VAL A 158 -2.00 1.97 2.74
C VAL A 158 -1.01 2.42 1.67
N LEU A 159 -0.87 3.72 1.44
CA LEU A 159 -0.02 4.27 0.39
C LEU A 159 0.57 5.64 0.77
N PRO A 160 1.77 5.98 0.28
CA PRO A 160 2.33 7.30 0.47
C PRO A 160 1.59 8.27 -0.44
N TYR A 161 1.27 9.46 0.08
CA TYR A 161 0.42 10.41 -0.64
C TYR A 161 1.11 11.75 -0.94
N ARG A 162 2.27 12.00 -0.32
CA ARG A 162 3.07 13.22 -0.54
C ARG A 162 4.04 13.08 -1.71
N ARG A 163 4.69 11.93 -1.81
CA ARG A 163 5.75 11.64 -2.77
C ARG A 163 5.42 10.36 -3.51
N HIS A 164 5.71 10.33 -4.80
CA HIS A 164 5.74 9.09 -5.56
C HIS A 164 6.93 8.22 -5.12
N ILE A 165 6.66 6.97 -4.75
CA ILE A 165 7.66 6.04 -4.24
C ILE A 165 7.44 4.68 -4.91
N PRO A 166 8.33 4.22 -5.81
CA PRO A 166 8.09 2.96 -6.53
C PRO A 166 8.15 1.69 -5.68
N ASN A 167 8.98 1.67 -4.65
CA ASN A 167 9.22 0.49 -3.81
C ASN A 167 9.80 0.84 -2.43
N LEU A 168 9.87 -0.15 -1.55
CA LEU A 168 10.27 0.05 -0.15
C LEU A 168 11.74 0.45 0.04
N SER A 169 12.66 0.10 -0.87
CA SER A 169 14.06 0.52 -0.73
C SER A 169 14.28 2.02 -1.02
N GLN A 170 13.29 2.70 -1.60
CA GLN A 170 13.31 4.13 -1.87
C GLN A 170 12.67 4.99 -0.77
N LEU A 171 12.32 4.41 0.38
CA LEU A 171 11.84 5.14 1.54
C LEU A 171 12.97 5.93 2.21
N THR A 172 12.70 7.18 2.57
CA THR A 172 13.56 7.91 3.52
C THR A 172 13.35 7.36 4.93
N ALA A 173 14.28 7.66 5.85
CA ALA A 173 14.14 7.27 7.25
C ALA A 173 12.84 7.81 7.89
N ALA A 174 12.46 9.05 7.57
CA ALA A 174 11.22 9.65 8.06
C ALA A 174 9.96 8.93 7.53
N GLU A 175 9.92 8.62 6.23
CA GLU A 175 8.81 7.89 5.63
C GLU A 175 8.72 6.44 6.14
N SER A 176 9.87 5.81 6.44
CA SER A 176 9.91 4.47 7.05
C SER A 176 9.37 4.45 8.47
N THR A 177 9.76 5.41 9.32
CA THR A 177 9.19 5.56 10.67
C THR A 177 7.70 5.85 10.60
N SER A 178 7.31 6.78 9.73
CA SER A 178 5.91 7.14 9.50
C SER A 178 5.07 5.97 8.97
N LEU A 179 5.65 5.07 8.17
CA LEU A 179 4.98 3.83 7.75
C LEU A 179 4.69 2.92 8.95
N ALA A 180 5.66 2.74 9.86
CA ALA A 180 5.46 1.92 11.05
C ALA A 180 4.35 2.48 11.95
N GLU A 181 4.27 3.81 12.10
CA GLU A 181 3.22 4.48 12.87
C GLU A 181 1.83 4.26 12.26
N VAL A 182 1.67 4.47 10.94
CA VAL A 182 0.36 4.31 10.30
C VAL A 182 -0.10 2.85 10.32
N LEU A 183 0.81 1.90 10.14
CA LEU A 183 0.53 0.47 10.23
C LEU A 183 0.11 0.09 11.66
N GLN A 184 0.85 0.53 12.68
CA GLN A 184 0.48 0.25 14.07
C GLN A 184 -0.91 0.81 14.40
N ALA A 185 -1.17 2.07 14.04
CA ALA A 185 -2.46 2.71 14.29
C ALA A 185 -3.62 2.02 13.56
N LEU A 186 -3.42 1.58 12.31
CA LEU A 186 -4.42 0.80 11.57
C LEU A 186 -4.67 -0.56 12.23
N LEU A 187 -3.62 -1.32 12.54
CA LEU A 187 -3.74 -2.66 13.11
C LEU A 187 -4.38 -2.65 14.51
N VAL A 188 -4.14 -1.60 15.30
CA VAL A 188 -4.83 -1.39 16.59
C VAL A 188 -6.33 -1.22 16.39
N ARG A 189 -6.75 -0.45 15.36
CA ARG A 189 -8.16 -0.25 15.04
C ARG A 189 -8.83 -1.51 14.53
N TYR A 190 -8.13 -2.32 13.74
CA TYR A 190 -8.62 -3.63 13.33
C TYR A 190 -8.92 -4.53 14.53
N ASP A 191 -7.95 -4.69 15.44
CA ASP A 191 -8.12 -5.52 16.63
C ASP A 191 -9.23 -4.97 17.55
N GLY A 192 -9.36 -3.64 17.65
CA GLY A 192 -10.40 -2.98 18.43
C GLY A 192 -11.81 -3.09 17.84
N LEU A 193 -11.97 -3.21 16.52
CA LEU A 193 -13.27 -3.17 15.83
C LEU A 193 -14.27 -4.20 16.37
N PHE A 194 -13.80 -5.42 16.64
CA PHE A 194 -14.58 -6.48 17.28
C PHE A 194 -13.93 -7.00 18.57
N SER A 195 -12.98 -6.24 19.12
CA SER A 195 -12.23 -6.57 20.35
C SER A 195 -11.66 -7.99 20.33
N CYS A 196 -10.99 -8.34 19.24
CA CYS A 196 -10.38 -9.65 19.01
C CYS A 196 -9.16 -9.52 18.09
N PRO A 197 -8.22 -10.47 18.10
CA PRO A 197 -7.18 -10.53 17.07
C PRO A 197 -7.81 -10.60 15.67
N PHE A 198 -7.65 -9.53 14.89
CA PHE A 198 -8.34 -9.37 13.62
C PHE A 198 -7.57 -10.10 12.51
N PRO A 199 -8.17 -11.12 11.86
CA PRO A 199 -7.51 -11.87 10.81
C PRO A 199 -7.46 -11.06 9.51
N TYR A 200 -6.39 -11.22 8.74
CA TYR A 200 -6.26 -10.65 7.39
C TYR A 200 -5.16 -11.37 6.61
N SER A 201 -5.23 -11.26 5.29
CA SER A 201 -4.05 -11.39 4.43
C SER A 201 -3.62 -9.98 4.05
N MET A 202 -2.33 -9.70 4.09
CA MET A 202 -1.78 -8.43 3.63
C MET A 202 -0.61 -8.66 2.69
N GLY A 203 -0.37 -7.73 1.79
CA GLY A 203 0.72 -7.82 0.83
C GLY A 203 1.17 -6.44 0.37
N VAL A 204 2.41 -6.38 -0.10
CA VAL A 204 3.01 -5.17 -0.67
C VAL A 204 3.02 -5.29 -2.18
N HIS A 205 2.44 -4.32 -2.87
CA HIS A 205 2.66 -4.10 -4.30
C HIS A 205 3.66 -2.96 -4.46
N GLN A 206 4.70 -3.23 -5.21
CA GLN A 206 5.86 -2.36 -5.47
C GLN A 206 6.45 -2.68 -6.85
N SER A 207 7.41 -1.89 -7.32
CA SER A 207 7.98 -2.05 -8.67
C SER A 207 8.56 -3.44 -8.95
N PRO A 208 8.23 -4.12 -10.07
CA PRO A 208 8.99 -5.27 -10.55
C PRO A 208 10.38 -4.86 -11.06
N LEU A 209 11.22 -5.86 -11.34
CA LEU A 209 12.53 -5.64 -11.97
C LEU A 209 12.41 -4.94 -13.33
N SER A 210 11.33 -5.20 -14.06
CA SER A 210 11.05 -4.68 -15.40
C SER A 210 10.42 -3.28 -15.43
N ASP A 211 10.07 -2.69 -14.29
CA ASP A 211 9.48 -1.33 -14.24
C ASP A 211 10.55 -0.24 -14.36
N THR A 212 11.06 -0.05 -15.58
CA THR A 212 12.09 0.94 -15.89
C THR A 212 11.57 2.38 -15.92
N GLU A 213 10.26 2.55 -16.14
CA GLU A 213 9.58 3.86 -16.25
C GLU A 213 9.14 4.42 -14.90
N GLY A 214 9.32 3.65 -13.82
CA GLY A 214 8.89 4.00 -12.47
C GLY A 214 7.40 4.29 -12.41
N LEU A 215 6.57 3.44 -13.03
CA LEU A 215 5.12 3.59 -13.03
C LEU A 215 4.51 3.11 -11.71
N SER A 216 5.14 2.12 -11.08
CA SER A 216 4.66 1.54 -9.82
C SER A 216 4.70 2.57 -8.71
N HIS A 217 3.75 2.48 -7.79
CA HIS A 217 3.72 3.30 -6.58
C HIS A 217 3.41 2.39 -5.41
N VAL A 218 4.34 2.29 -4.45
CA VAL A 218 4.28 1.30 -3.38
C VAL A 218 3.02 1.46 -2.56
N HIS A 219 2.33 0.36 -2.33
CA HIS A 219 1.14 0.34 -1.51
C HIS A 219 0.92 -1.04 -0.89
N PHE A 220 0.16 -1.05 0.21
CA PHE A 220 -0.14 -2.24 0.99
C PHE A 220 -1.63 -2.51 0.93
N HIS A 221 -2.00 -3.73 0.59
CA HIS A 221 -3.36 -4.21 0.66
C HIS A 221 -3.58 -4.98 1.95
N PHE A 222 -4.75 -4.82 2.56
CA PHE A 222 -5.22 -5.64 3.68
C PHE A 222 -6.60 -6.19 3.34
N TYR A 223 -6.74 -7.51 3.37
CA TYR A 223 -7.95 -8.25 3.03
C TYR A 223 -8.49 -9.02 4.25
N PRO A 224 -9.22 -8.35 5.15
CA PRO A 224 -9.81 -8.99 6.31
C PRO A 224 -11.18 -9.62 6.01
N PRO A 225 -11.47 -10.84 6.50
CA PRO A 225 -12.71 -11.54 6.21
C PRO A 225 -13.86 -11.18 7.15
N LEU A 226 -13.62 -10.60 8.33
CA LEU A 226 -14.67 -10.34 9.31
C LEU A 226 -15.65 -9.27 8.82
N LEU A 227 -16.94 -9.47 9.07
CA LEU A 227 -18.01 -8.63 8.54
C LEU A 227 -18.88 -7.97 9.63
N ARG A 228 -19.45 -8.75 10.56
CA ARG A 228 -20.39 -8.21 11.57
C ARG A 228 -19.91 -8.35 13.02
N SER A 229 -19.05 -9.33 13.29
CA SER A 229 -18.52 -9.63 14.61
C SER A 229 -17.27 -10.51 14.48
N ALA A 230 -16.64 -10.83 15.61
CA ALA A 230 -15.52 -11.77 15.69
C ALA A 230 -15.85 -13.19 15.15
N THR A 231 -17.13 -13.54 15.01
CA THR A 231 -17.58 -14.87 14.57
C THR A 231 -18.31 -14.87 13.23
N VAL A 232 -18.62 -13.70 12.67
CA VAL A 232 -19.37 -13.57 11.41
C VAL A 232 -18.49 -12.94 10.33
N ARG A 233 -18.17 -13.74 9.31
CA ARG A 233 -17.28 -13.39 8.20
C ARG A 233 -18.00 -13.33 6.86
N LYS A 234 -17.41 -12.59 5.92
CA LYS A 234 -17.72 -12.65 4.48
C LYS A 234 -17.17 -13.94 3.90
N PHE A 235 -17.91 -14.49 2.94
CA PHE A 235 -17.47 -15.58 2.09
C PHE A 235 -17.56 -15.10 0.64
N LEU A 236 -16.46 -15.17 -0.10
CA LEU A 236 -16.44 -14.93 -1.55
C LEU A 236 -16.71 -16.28 -2.23
N VAL A 237 -17.98 -16.60 -2.42
CA VAL A 237 -18.47 -17.89 -2.94
C VAL A 237 -19.66 -17.63 -3.88
N GLY A 238 -20.19 -18.65 -4.55
CA GLY A 238 -21.44 -18.50 -5.30
C GLY A 238 -21.33 -17.47 -6.42
N PHE A 239 -22.02 -16.33 -6.28
CA PHE A 239 -22.01 -15.28 -7.30
C PHE A 239 -20.62 -14.66 -7.48
N GLU A 240 -19.88 -14.45 -6.39
CA GLU A 240 -18.52 -13.88 -6.44
C GLU A 240 -17.51 -14.78 -7.15
N MET A 241 -17.76 -16.09 -7.22
CA MET A 241 -16.91 -17.03 -7.97
C MET A 241 -17.34 -17.22 -9.44
N LEU A 242 -18.58 -16.87 -9.79
CA LEU A 242 -19.19 -17.18 -11.09
C LEU A 242 -19.62 -15.93 -11.89
N GLY A 243 -19.54 -14.75 -11.28
CA GLY A 243 -20.00 -13.48 -11.83
C GLY A 243 -19.06 -12.34 -11.47
N GLU A 244 -19.37 -11.61 -10.40
CA GLU A 244 -18.60 -10.44 -9.97
C GLU A 244 -18.59 -10.30 -8.45
N VAL A 245 -17.64 -9.51 -7.94
CA VAL A 245 -17.50 -9.20 -6.51
C VAL A 245 -18.70 -8.41 -5.99
N GLN A 246 -19.20 -8.79 -4.80
CA GLN A 246 -20.32 -8.11 -4.15
C GLN A 246 -19.98 -7.80 -2.69
N ARG A 247 -20.50 -6.67 -2.20
CA ARG A 247 -20.32 -6.20 -0.83
C ARG A 247 -21.60 -5.57 -0.25
N ASP A 248 -21.88 -5.87 1.02
CA ASP A 248 -23.01 -5.30 1.79
C ASP A 248 -22.64 -4.01 2.54
N LEU A 249 -21.33 -3.82 2.79
CA LEU A 249 -20.68 -2.64 3.42
C LEU A 249 -21.04 -1.33 2.66
N SER A 250 -20.61 -0.14 3.03
CA SER A 250 -20.04 0.83 2.06
C SER A 250 -18.60 1.13 2.42
N PRO A 251 -17.71 1.51 1.47
CA PRO A 251 -16.35 1.89 1.83
C PRO A 251 -16.34 3.02 2.86
N GLU A 252 -17.24 4.00 2.69
CA GLU A 252 -17.41 5.14 3.59
C GLU A 252 -17.89 4.69 4.97
N GLN A 253 -18.89 3.79 5.03
CA GLN A 253 -19.39 3.24 6.29
C GLN A 253 -18.35 2.36 7.00
N ALA A 254 -17.55 1.59 6.25
CA ALA A 254 -16.46 0.78 6.78
C ALA A 254 -15.36 1.68 7.36
N ALA A 255 -14.97 2.73 6.64
CA ALA A 255 -13.99 3.70 7.08
C ALA A 255 -14.48 4.47 8.33
N GLU A 256 -15.75 4.87 8.36
CA GLU A 256 -16.37 5.51 9.53
C GLU A 256 -16.30 4.61 10.76
N LYS A 257 -16.67 3.33 10.63
CA LYS A 257 -16.57 2.35 11.72
C LYS A 257 -15.15 2.17 12.23
N LEU A 258 -14.16 2.04 11.34
CA LEU A 258 -12.75 1.90 11.71
C LEU A 258 -12.19 3.17 12.38
N ARG A 259 -12.58 4.36 11.90
CA ARG A 259 -12.24 5.65 12.54
C ARG A 259 -12.83 5.81 13.94
N ALA A 260 -14.03 5.27 14.16
CA ALA A 260 -14.70 5.33 15.46
C ALA A 260 -14.05 4.44 16.54
N VAL A 261 -13.20 3.47 16.15
CA VAL A 261 -12.44 2.66 17.10
C VAL A 261 -11.40 3.52 17.84
N SER A 262 -11.08 3.20 19.08
CA SER A 262 -10.02 3.88 19.83
C SER A 262 -8.65 3.71 19.16
N ALA A 263 -7.77 4.71 19.33
CA ALA A 263 -6.37 4.61 18.95
C ALA A 263 -5.54 3.78 19.96
N THR A 264 -6.09 3.50 21.14
CA THR A 264 -5.49 2.60 22.14
C THR A 264 -6.01 1.19 21.94
N HIS A 265 -5.11 0.21 21.93
CA HIS A 265 -5.46 -1.20 21.77
C HIS A 265 -6.44 -1.66 22.86
N TYR A 266 -7.42 -2.50 22.52
CA TYR A 266 -8.52 -2.88 23.43
C TYR A 266 -8.07 -3.64 24.69
N LEU A 267 -6.87 -4.23 24.67
CA LEU A 267 -6.26 -4.86 25.86
C LEU A 267 -5.63 -3.86 26.84
N ASP A 268 -5.41 -2.63 26.39
CA ASP A 268 -4.78 -1.54 27.17
C ASP A 268 -5.79 -0.44 27.55
N GLN A 269 -7.09 -0.69 27.31
CA GLN A 269 -8.21 0.21 27.67
C GLN A 269 -8.73 -0.04 29.09
#